data_AF-A0A843CJZ6-F1
#
_entry.id   AF-A0A843CJZ6-F1
#
_cell.length_a   1.000
_cell.length_b   1.000
_cell.length_c   1.000
_cell.angle_alpha   90.00
_cell.angle_beta   90.00
_cell.angle_gamma   90.00
#
_symmetry.space_group_name_H-M   'P 1'
#
loop_
_entity.id
_entity.type
_entity.pdbx_description
1 polymer ?
#
loop_
_entity_poly.entity_id
_entity_poly.type
_entity_poly.pdbx_seq_one_letter_code
_entity_poly.pdbx_strand_id
1 'polypeptide(L)'
;LKTRYKTKRLLYLDVDAHHGDGVMYGYYDDPAVLDIDFHESGNFLFPGTGFPDETGKEDAKGLKLNIPLPPATGDQAYLEAFREIVPETVRRFKPDVILVQCGTDGHLDDRLAHLRLTTNVYSEVIRVLHHLAHELCNGRLLLFGGGGYTLANVPRVWTIAFATLADKNLTDEIPALWAQQFRESADEEPPEKLHDKATTDTENTLKQVRSTVAELRQYLGNGPRSRTVQEENVVHR
;
A
#
# COMPACT_ATOMS: atom_id res chain seq x y z
N LEU A 1 -12.69 -13.72 -7.03
CA LEU A 1 -13.21 -12.42 -7.53
C LEU A 1 -13.61 -12.47 -9.00
N LYS A 2 -12.68 -12.79 -9.92
CA LYS A 2 -12.91 -12.82 -11.38
C LYS A 2 -14.16 -13.64 -11.81
N THR A 3 -14.32 -14.88 -11.35
CA THR A 3 -15.42 -15.75 -11.80
C THR A 3 -16.80 -15.36 -11.22
N ARG A 4 -16.89 -15.19 -9.90
CA ARG A 4 -18.16 -14.92 -9.20
C ARG A 4 -18.67 -13.49 -9.42
N TYR A 5 -17.76 -12.51 -9.42
CA TYR A 5 -18.11 -11.09 -9.46
C TYR A 5 -17.76 -10.42 -10.80
N LYS A 6 -17.29 -11.21 -11.79
CA LYS A 6 -16.93 -10.75 -13.14
C LYS A 6 -15.92 -9.58 -13.16
N THR A 7 -15.09 -9.49 -12.12
CA THR A 7 -14.00 -8.52 -12.00
C THR A 7 -12.94 -8.81 -13.06
N LYS A 8 -12.56 -7.81 -13.87
CA LYS A 8 -11.58 -7.96 -14.95
C LYS A 8 -10.22 -7.42 -14.55
N ARG A 9 -10.17 -6.30 -13.82
CA ARG A 9 -8.92 -5.66 -13.38
C ARG A 9 -8.92 -5.51 -11.86
N LEU A 10 -7.84 -5.90 -11.21
CA LEU A 10 -7.67 -5.85 -9.77
C LEU A 10 -6.45 -5.01 -9.44
N LEU A 11 -6.60 -4.06 -8.53
CA LEU A 11 -5.47 -3.46 -7.83
C LEU A 11 -5.23 -4.26 -6.56
N TYR A 12 -4.01 -4.75 -6.36
CA TYR A 12 -3.49 -5.17 -5.07
C TYR A 12 -2.47 -4.11 -4.63
N LEU A 13 -2.65 -3.56 -3.42
CA LEU A 13 -1.71 -2.63 -2.83
C LEU A 13 -1.29 -3.14 -1.46
N ASP A 14 0.01 -3.29 -1.26
CA ASP A 14 0.62 -3.77 -0.02
C ASP A 14 1.34 -2.63 0.71
N VAL A 15 1.14 -2.53 2.02
CA VAL A 15 1.85 -1.59 2.92
C VAL A 15 2.53 -2.30 4.11
N ASP A 16 2.61 -3.63 4.07
CA ASP A 16 3.45 -4.40 4.98
C ASP A 16 4.91 -3.97 4.84
N ALA A 17 5.67 -4.05 5.92
CA ALA A 17 7.09 -3.74 5.82
C ALA A 17 7.86 -4.76 4.97
N HIS A 18 7.33 -5.98 4.82
CA HIS A 18 7.92 -7.03 4.01
C HIS A 18 7.31 -7.01 2.61
N HIS A 19 8.14 -7.23 1.59
CA HIS A 19 7.65 -7.38 0.23
C HIS A 19 6.66 -8.57 0.14
N GLY A 20 5.48 -8.33 -0.42
CA GLY A 20 4.39 -9.26 -0.69
C GLY A 20 4.68 -10.24 -1.82
N ASP A 21 5.86 -10.84 -1.79
CA ASP A 21 6.44 -11.69 -2.84
C ASP A 21 5.52 -12.83 -3.30
N GLY A 22 4.79 -13.45 -2.38
CA GLY A 22 3.86 -14.53 -2.67
C GLY A 22 2.70 -14.10 -3.58
N VAL A 23 2.17 -12.89 -3.38
CA VAL A 23 1.11 -12.34 -4.25
C VAL A 23 1.72 -11.88 -5.57
N MET A 24 2.81 -11.11 -5.51
CA MET A 24 3.43 -10.55 -6.70
C MET A 24 3.87 -11.65 -7.67
N TYR A 25 4.63 -12.65 -7.21
CA TYR A 25 5.11 -13.74 -8.07
C TYR A 25 3.99 -14.68 -8.52
N GLY A 26 2.96 -14.86 -7.70
CA GLY A 26 1.78 -15.65 -8.07
C GLY A 26 1.00 -15.07 -9.25
N TYR A 27 1.13 -13.76 -9.51
CA TYR A 27 0.45 -13.04 -10.59
C TYR A 27 1.42 -12.29 -11.53
N TYR A 28 2.69 -12.70 -11.58
CA TYR A 28 3.76 -11.94 -12.24
C TYR A 28 3.55 -11.70 -13.74
N ASP A 29 2.84 -12.60 -14.43
CA ASP A 29 2.42 -12.49 -15.84
C ASP A 29 0.95 -12.07 -16.04
N ASP A 30 0.15 -11.89 -14.98
CA ASP A 30 -1.27 -11.59 -15.14
C ASP A 30 -1.48 -10.09 -15.44
N PRO A 31 -1.90 -9.71 -16.67
CA PRO A 31 -2.11 -8.30 -17.04
C PRO A 31 -3.39 -7.71 -16.41
N ALA A 32 -4.21 -8.54 -15.78
CA ALA A 32 -5.40 -8.10 -15.06
C ALA A 32 -5.11 -7.76 -13.59
N VAL A 33 -3.86 -7.89 -13.12
CA VAL A 33 -3.44 -7.51 -11.76
C VAL A 33 -2.39 -6.42 -11.82
N LEU A 34 -2.74 -5.24 -11.32
CA LEU A 34 -1.78 -4.22 -10.92
C LEU A 34 -1.40 -4.48 -9.47
N ASP A 35 -0.13 -4.73 -9.23
CA ASP A 35 0.46 -4.92 -7.92
C ASP A 35 1.33 -3.71 -7.59
N ILE A 36 1.11 -3.10 -6.43
CA ILE A 36 1.89 -1.98 -5.93
C ILE A 36 2.29 -2.29 -4.49
N ASP A 37 3.58 -2.41 -4.25
CA ASP A 37 4.10 -2.88 -2.97
C ASP A 37 5.10 -1.87 -2.40
N PHE A 38 4.82 -1.34 -1.21
CA PHE A 38 5.72 -0.47 -0.45
C PHE A 38 6.29 -1.27 0.71
N HIS A 39 7.60 -1.54 0.68
CA HIS A 39 8.26 -2.37 1.67
C HIS A 39 9.64 -1.83 2.02
N GLU A 40 10.19 -2.25 3.15
CA GLU A 40 11.61 -2.08 3.42
C GLU A 40 12.42 -2.92 2.41
N SER A 41 13.45 -2.32 1.83
CA SER A 41 14.22 -2.94 0.76
C SER A 41 14.74 -4.33 1.16
N GLY A 42 14.60 -5.29 0.24
CA GLY A 42 15.13 -6.66 0.39
C GLY A 42 16.63 -6.75 0.64
N ASN A 43 17.39 -5.66 0.48
CA ASN A 43 18.77 -5.58 0.94
C ASN A 43 18.92 -5.66 2.48
N PHE A 44 17.86 -5.36 3.23
CA PHE A 44 17.86 -5.25 4.69
C PHE A 44 16.85 -6.16 5.38
N LEU A 45 15.71 -6.43 4.75
CA LEU A 45 14.62 -7.20 5.35
C LEU A 45 14.24 -8.43 4.51
N PHE A 46 13.76 -9.47 5.17
CA PHE A 46 13.10 -10.60 4.50
C PHE A 46 11.94 -10.06 3.65
N PRO A 47 11.61 -10.64 2.48
CA PRO A 47 12.12 -11.89 1.86
C PRO A 47 13.39 -11.75 1.02
N GLY A 48 13.98 -10.57 0.89
CA GLY A 48 15.16 -10.36 0.03
C GLY A 48 14.85 -10.14 -1.46
N THR A 49 13.60 -9.81 -1.77
CA THR A 49 13.09 -9.52 -3.12
C THR A 49 12.39 -8.14 -3.14
N GLY A 50 11.80 -7.75 -4.26
CA GLY A 50 11.07 -6.48 -4.38
C GLY A 50 11.92 -5.36 -4.95
N PHE A 51 12.80 -5.67 -5.90
CA PHE A 51 13.63 -4.65 -6.56
C PHE A 51 12.83 -3.86 -7.61
N PRO A 52 13.20 -2.60 -7.91
CA PRO A 52 12.43 -1.74 -8.81
C PRO A 52 12.31 -2.29 -10.25
N ASP A 53 13.24 -3.15 -10.67
CA ASP A 53 13.29 -3.76 -12.00
C ASP A 53 12.41 -5.02 -12.13
N GLU A 54 11.89 -5.54 -11.03
CA GLU A 54 10.94 -6.67 -10.99
C GLU A 54 9.52 -6.24 -11.40
N THR A 55 9.37 -5.92 -12.68
CA THR A 55 8.21 -5.19 -13.22
C THR A 55 7.08 -6.06 -13.78
N GLY A 56 7.13 -7.37 -13.56
CA GLY A 56 6.28 -8.34 -14.25
C GLY A 56 6.86 -8.82 -15.58
N LYS A 57 6.20 -9.77 -16.22
CA LYS A 57 6.62 -10.31 -17.53
C LYS A 57 5.47 -10.34 -18.54
N GLU A 58 5.81 -10.58 -19.80
CA GLU A 58 4.84 -10.70 -20.89
C GLU A 58 3.92 -9.47 -20.97
N ASP A 59 2.61 -9.68 -21.06
CA ASP A 59 1.60 -8.60 -21.13
C ASP A 59 1.45 -7.84 -19.80
N ALA A 60 2.04 -8.32 -18.70
CA ALA A 60 1.98 -7.69 -17.39
C ALA A 60 3.19 -6.80 -17.07
N LYS A 61 4.14 -6.63 -18.01
CA LYS A 61 5.30 -5.76 -17.79
C LYS A 61 4.87 -4.31 -17.51
N GLY A 62 5.38 -3.76 -16.41
CA GLY A 62 5.01 -2.45 -15.88
C GLY A 62 3.78 -2.44 -14.98
N LEU A 63 3.24 -3.62 -14.62
CA LEU A 63 2.10 -3.75 -13.70
C LEU A 63 2.46 -4.36 -12.34
N LYS A 64 3.73 -4.64 -12.08
CA LYS A 64 4.24 -5.00 -10.76
C LYS A 64 5.19 -3.89 -10.33
N LEU A 65 4.79 -3.10 -9.35
CA LEU A 65 5.51 -1.91 -8.93
C LEU A 65 6.02 -2.11 -7.51
N ASN A 66 7.33 -2.29 -7.39
CA ASN A 66 8.00 -2.42 -6.11
C ASN A 66 8.60 -1.07 -5.71
N ILE A 67 8.25 -0.58 -4.53
CA ILE A 67 8.80 0.65 -3.95
C ILE A 67 9.66 0.24 -2.75
N PRO A 68 10.90 -0.25 -2.96
CA PRO A 68 11.79 -0.57 -1.86
C PRO A 68 12.26 0.70 -1.16
N LEU A 69 12.03 0.75 0.15
CA LEU A 69 12.35 1.89 1.00
C LEU A 69 13.60 1.60 1.84
N PRO A 70 14.49 2.58 2.04
CA PRO A 70 15.60 2.41 2.97
C PRO A 70 15.08 2.30 4.41
N PRO A 71 15.81 1.61 5.30
CA PRO A 71 15.54 1.64 6.74
C PRO A 71 15.41 3.08 7.26
N ALA A 72 14.60 3.25 8.30
CA ALA A 72 14.27 4.53 8.93
C ALA A 72 13.46 5.51 8.05
N THR A 73 12.91 5.06 6.93
CA THR A 73 11.92 5.85 6.16
C THR A 73 10.70 6.15 7.02
N GLY A 74 10.40 7.43 7.19
CA GLY A 74 9.26 7.95 7.93
C GLY A 74 8.16 8.51 7.03
N ASP A 75 7.23 9.20 7.68
CA ASP A 75 5.98 9.68 7.08
C ASP A 75 6.16 10.53 5.82
N GLN A 76 7.11 11.47 5.83
CA GLN A 76 7.25 12.43 4.73
C GLN A 76 7.73 11.74 3.46
N ALA A 77 8.81 10.98 3.56
CA ALA A 77 9.39 10.28 2.44
C ALA A 77 8.43 9.22 1.88
N TYR A 78 7.77 8.45 2.74
CA TYR A 78 6.77 7.46 2.34
C TYR A 78 5.60 8.10 1.57
N LEU A 79 4.98 9.15 2.15
CA LEU A 79 3.81 9.79 1.56
C LEU A 79 4.16 10.59 0.30
N GLU A 80 5.38 11.09 0.15
CA GLU A 80 5.85 11.69 -1.10
C GLU A 80 5.83 10.65 -2.23
N ALA A 81 6.47 9.49 -2.03
CA ALA A 81 6.47 8.40 -3.00
C ALA A 81 5.06 7.87 -3.30
N PHE A 82 4.24 7.67 -2.26
CA PHE A 82 2.87 7.21 -2.39
C PHE A 82 2.03 8.14 -3.28
N ARG A 83 2.04 9.44 -2.99
CA ARG A 83 1.26 10.44 -3.75
C ARG A 83 1.75 10.59 -5.19
N GLU A 84 3.04 10.37 -5.41
CA GLU A 84 3.67 10.50 -6.72
C GLU A 84 3.38 9.30 -7.64
N ILE A 85 3.30 8.09 -7.08
CA ILE A 85 3.11 6.85 -7.85
C ILE A 85 1.64 6.41 -7.91
N VAL A 86 0.96 6.35 -6.77
CA VAL A 86 -0.27 5.55 -6.64
C VAL A 86 -1.46 6.17 -7.37
N PRO A 87 -1.88 7.43 -7.11
CA PRO A 87 -3.12 7.94 -7.68
C PRO A 87 -3.12 7.97 -9.21
N GLU A 88 -1.99 8.33 -9.83
CA GLU A 88 -1.87 8.40 -11.28
C GLU A 88 -1.87 7.00 -11.92
N THR A 89 -1.09 6.06 -11.35
CA THR A 89 -1.00 4.68 -11.84
C THR A 89 -2.34 3.98 -11.73
N VAL A 90 -3.03 4.11 -10.60
CA VAL A 90 -4.33 3.48 -10.37
C VAL A 90 -5.39 4.03 -11.34
N ARG A 91 -5.41 5.34 -11.59
CA ARG A 91 -6.31 5.94 -12.60
C ARG A 91 -6.01 5.48 -14.02
N ARG A 92 -4.75 5.26 -14.37
CA ARG A 92 -4.37 4.72 -15.68
C ARG A 92 -4.82 3.27 -15.84
N PHE A 93 -4.66 2.45 -14.81
CA PHE A 93 -5.05 1.05 -14.82
C PHE A 93 -6.57 0.82 -14.75
N LYS A 94 -7.32 1.72 -14.09
CA LYS A 94 -8.77 1.67 -13.93
C LYS A 94 -9.25 0.34 -13.31
N PRO A 95 -8.82 -0.03 -12.10
CA PRO A 95 -9.24 -1.29 -11.49
C PRO A 95 -10.76 -1.35 -11.30
N ASP A 96 -11.30 -2.57 -11.24
CA ASP A 96 -12.71 -2.79 -10.90
C ASP A 96 -12.92 -2.98 -9.39
N VAL A 97 -11.84 -3.29 -8.65
CA VAL A 97 -11.78 -3.47 -7.20
C VAL A 97 -10.37 -3.15 -6.70
N ILE A 98 -10.29 -2.59 -5.49
CA ILE A 98 -9.04 -2.38 -4.75
C ILE A 98 -8.94 -3.40 -3.61
N LEU A 99 -7.82 -4.10 -3.53
CA LEU A 99 -7.44 -5.00 -2.46
C LEU A 99 -6.25 -4.36 -1.73
N VAL A 100 -6.35 -4.20 -0.41
CA VAL A 100 -5.30 -3.57 0.39
C VAL A 100 -4.85 -4.54 1.47
N GLN A 101 -3.58 -4.94 1.44
CA GLN A 101 -2.93 -5.57 2.58
C GLN A 101 -2.48 -4.44 3.51
N CYS A 102 -2.92 -4.47 4.77
CA CYS A 102 -2.67 -3.41 5.74
C CYS A 102 -1.89 -3.95 6.95
N GLY A 103 -0.69 -4.46 6.66
CA GLY A 103 0.34 -4.79 7.64
C GLY A 103 0.76 -3.55 8.41
N THR A 104 0.95 -3.70 9.71
CA THR A 104 1.25 -2.61 10.64
C THR A 104 2.68 -2.68 11.15
N ASP A 105 3.51 -3.56 10.59
CA ASP A 105 4.90 -3.75 10.97
C ASP A 105 5.84 -2.70 10.36
N GLY A 106 5.37 -1.87 9.43
CA GLY A 106 6.07 -0.64 9.04
C GLY A 106 6.04 0.47 10.11
N HIS A 107 5.30 0.28 11.20
CA HIS A 107 5.17 1.29 12.26
C HIS A 107 6.49 1.50 13.00
N LEU A 108 6.78 2.75 13.43
CA LEU A 108 8.04 3.17 14.06
C LEU A 108 8.48 2.43 15.33
N ASP A 109 7.58 1.65 15.92
CA ASP A 109 7.78 0.92 17.17
C ASP A 109 7.63 -0.59 16.95
N ASP A 110 7.53 -1.05 15.69
CA ASP A 110 7.48 -2.47 15.38
C ASP A 110 8.81 -3.15 15.76
N ARG A 111 8.72 -4.43 16.13
CA ARG A 111 9.85 -5.20 16.65
C ARG A 111 10.69 -5.86 15.57
N LEU A 112 10.17 -5.98 14.33
CA LEU A 112 10.79 -6.78 13.27
C LEU A 112 11.30 -5.96 12.08
N ALA A 113 10.68 -4.83 11.77
CA ALA A 113 11.14 -3.94 10.68
C ALA A 113 11.72 -2.63 11.21
N HIS A 114 12.28 -1.81 10.31
CA HIS A 114 13.01 -0.59 10.65
C HIS A 114 12.42 0.67 10.00
N LEU A 115 11.26 0.55 9.36
CA LEU A 115 10.50 1.72 8.93
C LEU A 115 10.01 2.52 10.15
N ARG A 116 9.74 3.79 9.92
CA ARG A 116 9.34 4.75 10.96
C ARG A 116 8.00 5.37 10.67
N LEU A 117 7.06 4.58 10.16
CA LEU A 117 5.73 5.08 9.82
C LEU A 117 4.90 5.30 11.07
N THR A 118 4.08 6.35 11.05
CA THR A 118 3.07 6.58 12.08
C THR A 118 1.70 6.14 11.61
N THR A 119 0.75 6.11 12.55
CA THR A 119 -0.69 5.98 12.25
C THR A 119 -1.20 6.97 11.18
N ASN A 120 -0.54 8.12 11.01
CA ASN A 120 -0.95 9.14 10.03
C ASN A 120 -0.74 8.67 8.58
N VAL A 121 0.31 7.87 8.32
CA VAL A 121 0.58 7.30 7.00
C VAL A 121 -0.53 6.35 6.61
N TYR A 122 -0.87 5.40 7.51
CA TYR A 122 -1.94 4.44 7.29
C TYR A 122 -3.28 5.15 7.06
N SER A 123 -3.60 6.16 7.87
CA SER A 123 -4.81 6.98 7.69
C SER A 123 -4.88 7.61 6.29
N GLU A 124 -3.79 8.25 5.85
CA GLU A 124 -3.71 8.91 4.55
C GLU A 124 -3.80 7.94 3.38
N VAL A 125 -3.08 6.81 3.45
CA VAL A 125 -3.12 5.75 2.42
C VAL A 125 -4.53 5.22 2.27
N ILE A 126 -5.17 4.82 3.38
CA ILE A 126 -6.54 4.28 3.34
C ILE A 126 -7.53 5.33 2.84
N ARG A 127 -7.39 6.60 3.25
CA ARG A 127 -8.25 7.69 2.77
C ARG A 127 -8.15 7.87 1.27
N VAL A 128 -6.95 7.86 0.70
CA VAL A 128 -6.74 8.00 -0.74
C VAL A 128 -7.28 6.78 -1.50
N LEU A 129 -7.03 5.57 -1.01
CA LEU A 129 -7.54 4.35 -1.65
C LEU A 129 -9.07 4.24 -1.56
N HIS A 130 -9.67 4.67 -0.46
CA HIS A 130 -11.12 4.76 -0.33
C HIS A 130 -11.71 5.71 -1.37
N HIS A 131 -11.12 6.90 -1.56
CA HIS A 131 -11.53 7.83 -2.59
C HIS A 131 -11.39 7.22 -4.00
N LEU A 132 -10.24 6.59 -4.31
CA LEU A 132 -10.02 5.93 -5.60
C LEU A 132 -10.99 4.77 -5.85
N ALA A 133 -11.39 4.04 -4.80
CA ALA A 133 -12.39 2.98 -4.91
C ALA A 133 -13.78 3.55 -5.28
N HIS A 134 -14.19 4.67 -4.69
CA HIS A 134 -15.42 5.37 -5.10
C HIS A 134 -15.33 5.93 -6.51
N GLU A 135 -14.18 6.51 -6.86
CA GLU A 135 -13.92 7.10 -8.18
C GLU A 135 -13.95 6.06 -9.31
N LEU A 136 -13.34 4.89 -9.11
CA LEU A 136 -13.04 3.94 -10.20
C LEU A 136 -13.74 2.58 -10.06
N CYS A 137 -14.04 2.16 -8.82
CA CYS A 137 -14.42 0.78 -8.51
C CYS A 137 -15.88 0.63 -8.01
N ASN A 138 -16.70 1.68 -8.11
CA ASN A 138 -18.04 1.74 -7.51
C ASN A 138 -18.01 1.47 -5.99
N GLY A 139 -17.00 2.02 -5.30
CA GLY A 139 -16.82 1.87 -3.85
C GLY A 139 -16.28 0.51 -3.42
N ARG A 140 -15.90 -0.38 -4.35
CA ARG A 140 -15.41 -1.72 -4.00
C ARG A 140 -13.95 -1.67 -3.55
N LEU A 141 -13.76 -1.78 -2.23
CA LEU A 141 -12.47 -1.93 -1.57
C LEU A 141 -12.56 -3.08 -0.57
N LEU A 142 -11.52 -3.91 -0.50
CA LEU A 142 -11.36 -4.93 0.54
C LEU A 142 -10.01 -4.70 1.24
N LEU A 143 -10.06 -4.60 2.56
CA LEU A 143 -8.89 -4.42 3.40
C LEU A 143 -8.62 -5.72 4.17
N PHE A 144 -7.37 -6.16 4.15
CA PHE A 144 -6.84 -7.28 4.91
C PHE A 144 -5.90 -6.74 6.00
N GLY A 145 -5.68 -7.54 7.04
CA GLY A 145 -4.55 -7.30 7.96
C GLY A 145 -3.21 -7.67 7.31
N GLY A 146 -2.24 -8.03 8.13
CA GLY A 146 -0.88 -8.36 7.69
C GLY A 146 0.04 -8.55 8.89
N GLY A 147 1.33 -8.28 8.73
CA GLY A 147 2.30 -8.19 9.81
C GLY A 147 1.94 -7.13 10.85
N GLY A 148 2.60 -7.17 12.00
CA GLY A 148 2.34 -6.27 13.12
C GLY A 148 2.69 -6.93 14.45
N TYR A 149 3.86 -6.61 14.98
CA TYR A 149 4.49 -7.34 16.07
C TYR A 149 4.63 -6.52 17.35
N THR A 150 4.17 -5.28 17.31
CA THR A 150 3.87 -4.46 18.49
C THR A 150 2.36 -4.41 18.70
N LEU A 151 1.89 -5.12 19.73
CA LEU A 151 0.47 -5.40 19.99
C LEU A 151 -0.38 -4.14 20.14
N ALA A 152 0.19 -3.05 20.64
CA ALA A 152 -0.49 -1.77 20.75
C ALA A 152 -0.79 -1.14 19.37
N ASN A 153 0.04 -1.37 18.36
CA ASN A 153 -0.04 -0.66 17.07
C ASN A 153 -1.10 -1.27 16.16
N VAL A 154 -1.19 -2.60 16.13
CA VAL A 154 -2.17 -3.36 15.31
C VAL A 154 -3.61 -2.84 15.49
N PRO A 155 -4.20 -2.82 16.71
CA PRO A 155 -5.56 -2.36 16.91
C PRO A 155 -5.71 -0.85 16.67
N ARG A 156 -4.69 -0.02 16.93
CA ARG A 156 -4.74 1.43 16.65
C ARG A 156 -4.87 1.68 15.14
N VAL A 157 -3.94 1.12 14.36
CA VAL A 157 -3.91 1.29 12.90
C VAL A 157 -5.17 0.75 12.25
N TRP A 158 -5.62 -0.46 12.63
CA TRP A 158 -6.84 -1.03 12.06
C TRP A 158 -8.12 -0.32 12.51
N THR A 159 -8.15 0.24 13.72
CA THR A 159 -9.27 1.10 14.15
C THR A 159 -9.36 2.37 13.30
N ILE A 160 -8.23 3.02 13.03
CA ILE A 160 -8.15 4.20 12.16
C ILE A 160 -8.59 3.83 10.74
N ALA A 161 -8.04 2.74 10.17
CA ALA A 161 -8.41 2.27 8.85
C ALA A 161 -9.92 2.00 8.74
N PHE A 162 -10.49 1.28 9.71
CA PHE A 162 -11.92 0.99 9.75
C PHE A 162 -12.77 2.26 9.87
N ALA A 163 -12.39 3.19 10.74
CA ALA A 163 -13.10 4.46 10.90
C ALA A 163 -13.07 5.32 9.63
N THR A 164 -11.92 5.36 8.94
CA THR A 164 -11.76 6.06 7.66
C THR A 164 -12.67 5.46 6.56
N LEU A 165 -12.79 4.12 6.51
CA LEU A 165 -13.70 3.45 5.57
C LEU A 165 -15.18 3.64 5.95
N ALA A 166 -15.48 3.74 7.25
CA ALA A 166 -16.82 3.96 7.78
C ALA A 166 -17.25 5.45 7.79
N ASP A 167 -16.41 6.35 7.27
CA ASP A 167 -16.59 7.80 7.29
C ASP A 167 -16.88 8.33 8.72
N LYS A 168 -16.05 7.89 9.68
CA LYS A 168 -16.12 8.28 11.09
C LYS A 168 -14.87 9.04 11.51
N ASN A 169 -15.10 10.20 12.12
CA ASN A 169 -14.05 10.95 12.80
C ASN A 169 -13.93 10.45 14.23
N LEU A 170 -12.74 9.96 14.60
CA LEU A 170 -12.43 9.56 15.96
C LEU A 170 -11.69 10.67 16.69
N THR A 171 -11.88 10.72 18.01
CA THR A 171 -11.03 11.49 18.90
C THR A 171 -9.70 10.78 19.11
N ASP A 172 -8.67 11.53 19.52
CA ASP A 172 -7.36 10.95 19.87
C ASP A 172 -7.33 10.19 21.20
N GLU A 173 -8.44 10.20 21.95
CA GLU A 173 -8.54 9.54 23.24
C GLU A 173 -8.63 8.02 23.10
N ILE A 174 -7.85 7.31 23.92
CA ILE A 174 -7.93 5.86 24.06
C ILE A 174 -9.01 5.52 25.08
N PRO A 175 -10.02 4.69 24.74
CA PRO A 175 -11.08 4.34 25.67
C PRO A 175 -10.55 3.64 26.94
N ALA A 176 -10.94 4.13 28.12
CA ALA A 176 -10.45 3.61 29.40
C ALA A 176 -10.70 2.10 29.58
N LEU A 177 -11.86 1.61 29.13
CA LEU A 177 -12.19 0.18 29.18
C LEU A 177 -11.24 -0.65 28.30
N TRP A 178 -10.94 -0.18 27.08
CA TRP A 178 -10.01 -0.87 26.19
C TRP A 178 -8.59 -0.82 26.76
N ALA A 179 -8.16 0.33 27.28
CA ALA A 179 -6.85 0.48 27.92
C ALA A 179 -6.66 -0.50 29.10
N GLN A 180 -7.70 -0.70 29.91
CA GLN A 180 -7.68 -1.71 30.97
C GLN A 180 -7.55 -3.13 30.41
N GLN A 181 -8.38 -3.50 29.43
CA GLN A 181 -8.35 -4.82 28.81
C GLN A 181 -7.00 -5.11 28.13
N PHE A 182 -6.41 -4.10 27.49
CA PHE A 182 -5.09 -4.21 26.87
C PHE A 182 -4.02 -4.55 27.92
N ARG A 183 -3.96 -3.80 29.03
CA ARG A 183 -3.02 -4.10 30.13
C ARG A 183 -3.17 -5.53 30.65
N GLU A 184 -4.40 -5.96 30.89
CA GLU A 184 -4.69 -7.30 31.44
C GLU A 184 -4.33 -8.43 30.47
N SER A 185 -4.47 -8.21 29.16
CA SER A 185 -4.31 -9.25 28.13
C SER A 185 -2.90 -9.30 27.52
N ALA A 186 -2.26 -8.15 27.35
CA ALA A 186 -0.96 -8.02 26.69
C ALA A 186 0.21 -7.89 27.67
N ASP A 187 -0.03 -7.61 28.95
CA ASP A 187 1.01 -7.29 29.95
C ASP A 187 1.92 -6.12 29.50
N GLU A 188 1.32 -5.14 28.81
CA GLU A 188 1.97 -3.96 28.25
C GLU A 188 1.14 -2.70 28.56
N GLU A 189 1.78 -1.53 28.61
CA GLU A 189 1.05 -0.25 28.74
C GLU A 189 0.36 0.12 27.43
N PRO A 190 -0.89 0.62 27.49
CA PRO A 190 -1.61 1.05 26.30
C PRO A 190 -1.00 2.34 25.74
N PRO A 191 -1.20 2.62 24.45
CA PRO A 191 -0.88 3.91 23.86
C PRO A 191 -1.58 5.05 24.61
N GLU A 192 -0.94 6.22 24.67
CA GLU A 192 -1.56 7.42 25.25
C GLU A 192 -2.59 8.07 24.31
N LYS A 193 -2.37 7.93 23.00
CA LYS A 193 -3.14 8.59 21.93
C LYS A 193 -3.42 7.63 20.78
N LEU A 194 -4.51 7.89 20.08
CA LEU A 194 -4.83 7.16 18.85
C LEU A 194 -3.81 7.46 17.76
N HIS A 195 -3.50 8.74 17.52
CA HIS A 195 -2.54 9.16 16.49
C HIS A 195 -1.16 9.48 17.07
N ASP A 196 -0.10 9.07 16.37
CA ASP A 196 1.27 9.46 16.73
C ASP A 196 1.62 10.86 16.22
N LYS A 197 2.70 11.40 16.78
CA LYS A 197 3.38 12.57 16.21
C LYS A 197 4.18 12.14 14.98
N ALA A 198 4.02 12.89 13.89
CA ALA A 198 4.73 12.61 12.64
C ALA A 198 6.25 12.55 12.85
N THR A 199 6.89 11.60 12.18
CA THR A 199 8.36 11.46 12.18
C THR A 199 9.02 12.45 11.23
N THR A 200 10.30 12.76 11.47
CA THR A 200 11.14 13.54 10.54
C THR A 200 12.09 12.64 9.78
N ASP A 201 12.08 12.76 8.45
CA ASP A 201 13.03 12.11 7.55
C ASP A 201 14.34 12.91 7.43
N THR A 202 15.44 12.19 7.20
CA THR A 202 16.70 12.85 6.85
C THR A 202 16.72 13.23 5.37
N GLU A 203 17.53 14.22 5.00
CA GLU A 203 17.73 14.59 3.59
C GLU A 203 18.24 13.41 2.76
N ASN A 204 19.05 12.53 3.36
CA ASN A 204 19.54 11.33 2.68
C ASN A 204 18.39 10.34 2.39
N THR A 205 17.51 10.11 3.36
CA THR A 205 16.32 9.25 3.20
C THR A 205 15.43 9.78 2.08
N LEU A 206 15.11 11.08 2.09
CA LEU A 206 14.32 11.73 1.04
C LEU A 206 14.96 11.56 -0.34
N LYS A 207 16.27 11.77 -0.44
CA LYS A 207 17.02 11.60 -1.70
C LYS A 207 16.97 10.16 -2.21
N GLN A 208 17.13 9.17 -1.33
CA GLN A 208 17.08 7.75 -1.69
C GLN A 208 15.68 7.38 -2.21
N VAL A 209 14.62 7.76 -1.49
CA VAL A 209 13.24 7.46 -1.89
C VAL A 209 12.89 8.14 -3.23
N ARG A 210 13.28 9.40 -3.43
CA ARG A 210 13.12 10.09 -4.72
C ARG A 210 13.87 9.40 -5.86
N SER A 211 15.04 8.83 -5.58
CA SER A 211 15.81 8.06 -6.57
C SER A 211 15.05 6.80 -6.97
N THR A 212 14.50 6.05 -6.01
CA THR A 212 13.65 4.87 -6.27
C THR A 212 12.45 5.26 -7.13
N VAL A 213 11.75 6.34 -6.80
CA VAL A 213 10.61 6.83 -7.58
C VAL A 213 11.01 7.24 -9.00
N ALA A 214 12.16 7.91 -9.16
CA ALA A 214 12.67 8.31 -10.47
C ALA A 214 13.05 7.10 -11.34
N GLU A 215 13.59 6.04 -10.75
CA GLU A 215 13.86 4.76 -11.42
C GLU A 215 12.56 4.09 -11.85
N LEU A 216 11.59 3.94 -10.94
CA LEU A 216 10.28 3.33 -11.22
C LEU A 216 9.54 4.01 -12.38
N ARG A 217 9.64 5.33 -12.49
CA ARG A 217 9.05 6.10 -13.59
C ARG A 217 9.57 5.69 -14.96
N GLN A 218 10.80 5.21 -15.06
CA GLN A 218 11.36 4.73 -16.32
C GLN A 218 10.63 3.47 -16.80
N TYR A 219 10.12 2.65 -15.87
CA TYR A 219 9.30 1.48 -16.20
C TYR A 219 7.85 1.86 -16.51
N LEU A 220 7.28 2.84 -15.79
CA LEU A 220 5.92 3.33 -16.03
C LEU A 220 5.77 4.06 -17.37
N GLY A 221 6.79 4.80 -17.80
CA GLY A 221 6.79 5.53 -19.09
C GLY A 221 6.88 4.63 -20.33
N ASN A 222 7.29 3.36 -20.15
CA ASN A 222 7.48 2.39 -21.22
C ASN A 222 6.38 1.30 -21.26
N GLY A 223 5.38 1.38 -20.38
CA GLY A 223 4.24 0.47 -20.38
C GLY A 223 3.44 0.56 -21.69
N PRO A 224 2.70 -0.51 -22.07
CA PRO A 224 1.97 -0.52 -23.33
C PRO A 224 1.02 0.67 -23.37
N ARG A 225 1.26 1.60 -24.31
CA ARG A 225 0.27 2.62 -24.68
C ARG A 225 -1.02 1.86 -24.95
N SER A 226 -2.08 2.20 -24.23
CA SER A 226 -3.45 1.77 -24.48
C SER A 226 -3.62 1.47 -25.96
N ARG A 227 -3.81 0.20 -26.35
CA ARG A 227 -4.18 -0.15 -27.72
C ARG A 227 -5.43 0.65 -28.03
N THR A 228 -5.27 1.74 -28.78
CA THR A 228 -6.39 2.43 -29.41
C THR A 228 -7.13 1.37 -30.20
N VAL A 229 -8.40 1.17 -29.87
CA VAL A 229 -9.32 0.38 -30.68
C VAL A 229 -9.43 1.11 -32.02
N GLN A 230 -8.59 0.75 -32.97
CA GLN A 230 -8.75 1.10 -34.38
C GLN A 230 -9.25 -0.15 -35.11
N GLU A 231 -10.44 0.06 -35.70
CA GLU A 231 -10.95 -0.58 -36.91
C GLU A 231 -11.36 -2.04 -36.86
N GLU A 232 -12.67 -2.27 -36.60
CA GLU A 232 -13.48 -3.15 -37.45
C GLU A 232 -14.86 -2.50 -37.64
N ASN A 233 -14.97 -1.57 -38.60
CA ASN A 233 -16.25 -1.35 -39.28
C ASN A 233 -16.08 -1.84 -40.71
N VAL A 234 -16.65 -3.03 -40.89
CA VAL A 234 -16.72 -3.83 -42.10
C VAL A 234 -17.33 -3.01 -43.24
N VAL A 235 -16.53 -2.87 -44.30
CA VAL A 235 -17.01 -2.61 -45.65
C VAL A 235 -17.56 -3.92 -46.21
N HIS A 236 -18.87 -4.03 -46.37
CA HIS A 236 -19.56 -4.83 -47.41
C HIS A 236 -20.96 -4.21 -47.56
N ARG A 237 -21.15 -3.42 -48.63
CA ARG A 237 -21.86 -3.78 -49.88
C ARG A 237 -23.33 -4.11 -49.65
#